data_AF-T1IUI3-F1
#
_entry.id   AF-T1IUI3-F1
#
_cell.length_a   1.000
_cell.length_b   1.000
_cell.length_c   1.000
_cell.angle_alpha   90.00
_cell.angle_beta   90.00
_cell.angle_gamma   90.00
#
_symmetry.space_group_name_H-M   'P 1'
#
loop_
_entity.id
_entity.type
_entity.pdbx_description
1 polymer ?
#
loop_
_entity_poly.entity_id
_entity_poly.type
_entity_poly.pdbx_seq_one_letter_code
_entity_poly.pdbx_strand_id
1 'polypeptide(L)'
;MSRDGLRDGGAVQRRKAAPILIGRLPHFLKLFTADAAHASLITHTSQLAMRQVAFVVFIIYTLCTPVITRSRPPNLISQRVLNDGEVEKRIYRDGTFALETSVPGPGSTSQLRLWQVSNGRQFIQTILDSRGKIVDCEFSSDKLEIEEFISTFDGVVTRARVLAEDGTILELERGMNWTIRLTPVDDNNDVVDGDLLLDVKTLRAECKQKHVTVKARMAKFKKGMRNKRDVFIYPGTNWCGVGATTERYNELGFNAAADRCCRQHDFCSHIIEGFSSKYNIFNYRLHTISHCDCDER
;
A
#
# COMPACT_ATOMS: atom_id res chain seq x y z
N MET A 1 34.41 -37.11 31.19
CA MET A 1 33.94 -38.26 30.41
C MET A 1 32.95 -37.72 29.39
N SER A 2 33.35 -37.39 28.17
CA SER A 2 33.83 -38.27 27.07
C SER A 2 32.68 -38.90 26.29
N ARG A 3 32.66 -38.57 24.98
CA ARG A 3 32.40 -39.46 23.82
C ARG A 3 30.96 -39.93 23.61
N ASP A 4 30.39 -40.12 22.41
CA ASP A 4 30.70 -39.96 20.97
C ASP A 4 29.30 -40.13 20.28
N GLY A 5 28.91 -39.60 19.12
CA GLY A 5 29.65 -39.28 17.90
C GLY A 5 29.54 -40.41 16.88
N LEU A 6 28.53 -40.39 15.98
CA LEU A 6 28.53 -41.23 14.76
C LEU A 6 27.58 -40.67 13.68
N ARG A 7 28.15 -40.04 12.64
CA ARG A 7 28.17 -40.52 11.24
C ARG A 7 28.66 -39.44 10.26
N ASP A 8 29.87 -39.70 9.75
CA ASP A 8 30.34 -39.66 8.35
C ASP A 8 29.69 -38.66 7.37
N GLY A 9 30.38 -37.76 6.67
CA GLY A 9 31.77 -37.80 6.19
C GLY A 9 31.82 -38.34 4.76
N GLY A 10 31.96 -37.47 3.76
CA GLY A 10 32.23 -37.91 2.38
C GLY A 10 31.95 -36.87 1.29
N ALA A 11 32.92 -36.00 1.02
CA ALA A 11 32.99 -35.20 -0.20
C ALA A 11 33.69 -35.98 -1.32
N VAL A 12 33.18 -36.00 -2.57
CA VAL A 12 34.00 -36.31 -3.76
C VAL A 12 33.54 -35.57 -5.03
N GLN A 13 34.47 -34.74 -5.49
CA GLN A 13 34.82 -34.23 -6.83
C GLN A 13 34.27 -34.90 -8.13
N ARG A 14 33.86 -34.04 -9.09
CA ARG A 14 34.10 -33.99 -10.57
C ARG A 14 33.99 -35.28 -11.42
N ARG A 15 33.33 -35.16 -12.59
CA ARG A 15 33.95 -35.19 -13.95
C ARG A 15 32.93 -35.03 -15.10
N LYS A 16 33.38 -34.34 -16.16
CA LYS A 16 32.79 -34.27 -17.51
C LYS A 16 33.09 -35.58 -18.27
N ALA A 17 32.21 -36.00 -19.18
CA ALA A 17 32.55 -36.44 -20.55
C ALA A 17 31.28 -36.79 -21.36
N ALA A 18 31.38 -36.57 -22.66
CA ALA A 18 30.39 -36.77 -23.72
C ALA A 18 30.35 -38.24 -24.22
N PRO A 19 30.06 -38.51 -25.51
CA PRO A 19 28.75 -38.74 -26.13
C PRO A 19 28.55 -40.23 -26.48
N ILE A 20 27.29 -40.62 -26.76
CA ILE A 20 26.95 -42.00 -27.16
C ILE A 20 27.08 -42.17 -28.67
N LEU A 21 27.91 -43.14 -29.05
CA LEU A 21 28.15 -43.68 -30.40
C LEU A 21 27.27 -44.91 -30.62
N ILE A 22 26.54 -44.98 -31.74
CA ILE A 22 26.08 -46.21 -32.41
C ILE A 22 25.97 -45.81 -33.89
N GLY A 23 26.46 -46.49 -34.93
CA GLY A 23 27.14 -47.75 -35.18
C GLY A 23 27.32 -47.80 -36.71
N ARG A 24 28.40 -48.42 -37.20
CA ARG A 24 28.88 -48.34 -38.59
C ARG A 24 28.42 -49.52 -39.47
N LEU A 25 28.22 -49.20 -40.76
CA LEU A 25 28.47 -49.97 -42.02
C LEU A 25 27.53 -51.15 -42.41
N PRO A 26 27.41 -51.51 -43.72
CA PRO A 26 28.43 -51.35 -44.79
C PRO A 26 27.99 -50.76 -46.16
N HIS A 27 29.05 -50.49 -46.94
CA HIS A 27 29.15 -50.15 -48.36
C HIS A 27 28.14 -50.83 -49.29
N PHE A 28 27.66 -50.11 -50.32
CA PHE A 28 27.96 -50.39 -51.73
C PHE A 28 27.65 -49.17 -52.60
N LEU A 29 28.62 -48.81 -53.44
CA LEU A 29 28.56 -47.75 -54.44
C LEU A 29 27.95 -48.34 -55.72
N LYS A 30 26.97 -47.67 -56.35
CA LYS A 30 26.98 -47.22 -57.76
C LYS A 30 25.59 -47.15 -58.43
N LEU A 31 25.43 -46.03 -59.16
CA LEU A 31 24.73 -45.84 -60.44
C LEU A 31 23.19 -45.93 -60.42
N PHE A 32 22.52 -44.78 -60.59
CA PHE A 32 21.95 -44.33 -61.87
C PHE A 32 21.35 -42.92 -61.67
N THR A 33 21.59 -42.06 -62.64
CA THR A 33 21.12 -40.67 -62.75
C THR A 33 19.68 -40.58 -63.28
N ALA A 34 19.03 -39.43 -63.01
CA ALA A 34 17.71 -38.95 -63.47
C ALA A 34 16.50 -39.57 -62.74
N ASP A 35 15.54 -38.84 -62.16
CA ASP A 35 14.98 -37.53 -62.51
C ASP A 35 14.48 -36.80 -61.24
N ALA A 36 15.01 -35.60 -60.96
CA ALA A 36 14.69 -34.80 -59.77
C ALA A 36 13.94 -33.50 -60.09
N ALA A 37 13.08 -33.50 -61.13
CA ALA A 37 12.43 -32.29 -61.62
C ALA A 37 10.94 -32.13 -61.26
N HIS A 38 10.27 -33.13 -60.66
CA HIS A 38 8.81 -33.07 -60.45
C HIS A 38 8.35 -33.02 -58.98
N ALA A 39 9.22 -33.26 -57.99
CA ALA A 39 8.84 -33.24 -56.57
C ALA A 39 9.02 -31.87 -55.87
N SER A 40 9.74 -30.93 -56.49
CA SER A 40 10.15 -29.66 -55.86
C SER A 40 9.14 -28.52 -56.02
N LEU A 41 8.13 -28.67 -56.89
CA LEU A 41 7.18 -27.58 -57.19
C LEU A 41 5.90 -27.61 -56.34
N ILE A 42 5.56 -28.75 -55.73
CA ILE A 42 4.34 -28.95 -54.94
C ILE A 42 4.56 -28.59 -53.45
N THR A 43 5.80 -28.69 -52.96
CA THR A 43 6.16 -28.35 -51.57
C THR A 43 6.40 -26.86 -51.35
N HIS A 44 6.81 -26.12 -52.38
CA HIS A 44 7.10 -24.68 -52.28
C HIS A 44 5.85 -23.80 -52.37
N THR A 45 4.84 -24.22 -53.15
CA THR A 45 3.56 -23.52 -53.32
C THR A 45 2.65 -23.68 -52.10
N SER A 46 2.66 -24.85 -51.46
CA SER A 46 1.91 -25.14 -50.22
C SER A 46 2.47 -24.42 -49.00
N GLN A 47 3.79 -24.26 -48.88
CA GLN A 47 4.42 -23.48 -47.79
C GLN A 47 4.16 -21.97 -47.90
N LEU A 48 4.13 -21.41 -49.11
CA LEU A 48 3.79 -20.01 -49.32
C LEU A 48 2.33 -19.73 -48.96
N ALA A 49 1.41 -20.60 -49.38
CA ALA A 49 -0.01 -20.49 -49.05
C ALA A 49 -0.27 -20.60 -47.54
N MET A 50 0.38 -21.54 -46.85
CA MET A 50 0.28 -21.68 -45.38
C MET A 50 0.81 -20.46 -44.64
N ARG A 51 1.91 -19.83 -45.12
CA ARG A 51 2.43 -18.58 -44.55
C ARG A 51 1.47 -17.41 -44.73
N GLN A 52 0.81 -17.31 -45.89
CA GLN A 52 -0.17 -16.24 -46.12
C GLN A 52 -1.42 -16.43 -45.27
N VAL A 53 -1.95 -17.66 -45.15
CA VAL A 53 -3.09 -17.95 -44.26
C VAL A 53 -2.73 -17.68 -42.80
N ALA A 54 -1.55 -18.09 -42.34
CA ALA A 54 -1.10 -17.80 -40.97
C ALA A 54 -0.94 -16.29 -40.71
N PHE A 55 -0.46 -15.52 -41.70
CA PHE A 55 -0.32 -14.08 -41.59
C PHE A 55 -1.68 -13.37 -41.55
N VAL A 56 -2.65 -13.82 -42.36
CA VAL A 56 -4.02 -13.30 -42.35
C VAL A 56 -4.72 -13.66 -41.06
N VAL A 57 -4.58 -14.89 -40.54
CA VAL A 57 -5.14 -15.28 -39.25
C VAL A 57 -4.49 -14.50 -38.10
N PHE A 58 -3.18 -14.25 -38.16
CA PHE A 58 -2.49 -13.41 -37.17
C PHE A 58 -2.97 -11.96 -37.23
N ILE A 59 -3.15 -11.38 -38.42
CA ILE A 59 -3.71 -10.03 -38.59
C ILE A 59 -5.17 -9.98 -38.10
N ILE A 60 -6.00 -10.96 -38.43
CA ILE A 60 -7.37 -11.03 -37.93
C ILE A 60 -7.37 -11.19 -36.42
N TYR A 61 -6.48 -11.99 -35.84
CA TYR A 61 -6.36 -12.16 -34.39
C TYR A 61 -5.82 -10.90 -33.70
N THR A 62 -4.92 -10.13 -34.31
CA THR A 62 -4.43 -8.86 -33.74
C THR A 62 -5.39 -7.69 -33.97
N LEU A 63 -6.22 -7.72 -35.02
CA LEU A 63 -7.27 -6.73 -35.28
C LEU A 63 -8.60 -7.05 -34.58
N CYS A 64 -8.88 -8.33 -34.28
CA CYS A 64 -10.08 -8.79 -33.55
C CYS A 64 -9.84 -9.17 -32.10
N THR A 65 -8.59 -9.20 -31.62
CA THR A 65 -8.39 -9.09 -30.17
C THR A 65 -8.81 -7.67 -29.82
N PRO A 66 -9.84 -7.48 -28.97
CA PRO A 66 -10.10 -6.16 -28.45
C PRO A 66 -8.79 -5.75 -27.78
N VAL A 67 -8.14 -4.71 -28.31
CA VAL A 67 -7.18 -3.96 -27.52
C VAL A 67 -8.01 -3.46 -26.36
N ILE A 68 -7.97 -4.18 -25.24
CA ILE A 68 -8.52 -3.71 -23.98
C ILE A 68 -7.60 -2.55 -23.63
N THR A 69 -7.90 -1.38 -24.21
CA THR A 69 -7.36 -0.12 -23.75
C THR A 69 -7.89 -0.04 -22.33
N ARG A 70 -7.00 -0.24 -21.36
CA ARG A 70 -7.33 -0.08 -19.94
C ARG A 70 -7.59 1.41 -19.75
N SER A 71 -8.79 1.84 -20.11
CA SER A 71 -9.24 3.22 -20.02
C SER A 71 -9.00 3.68 -18.59
N ARG A 72 -8.53 4.91 -18.40
CA ARG A 72 -8.41 5.46 -17.05
C ARG A 72 -9.80 5.42 -16.41
N PRO A 73 -9.90 5.05 -15.12
CA PRO A 73 -11.19 5.07 -14.46
C PRO A 73 -11.77 6.48 -14.45
N PRO A 74 -13.10 6.63 -14.41
CA PRO A 74 -13.74 7.94 -14.37
C PRO A 74 -13.42 8.64 -13.05
N ASN A 75 -13.37 9.97 -13.07
CA ASN A 75 -13.24 10.77 -11.85
C ASN A 75 -14.49 10.54 -10.98
N LEU A 76 -14.28 10.23 -9.71
CA LEU A 76 -15.36 9.84 -8.80
C LEU A 76 -15.14 10.35 -7.39
N ILE A 77 -16.25 10.46 -6.67
CA ILE A 77 -16.31 10.67 -5.23
C ILE A 77 -17.27 9.62 -4.66
N SER A 78 -16.79 8.83 -3.71
CA SER A 78 -17.60 7.89 -2.95
C SER A 78 -17.56 8.25 -1.47
N GLN A 79 -18.69 8.18 -0.79
CA GLN A 79 -18.77 8.41 0.64
C GLN A 79 -19.55 7.30 1.32
N ARG A 80 -19.04 6.78 2.42
CA ARG A 80 -19.69 5.76 3.24
C ARG A 80 -19.60 6.05 4.73
N VAL A 81 -20.65 5.67 5.46
CA VAL A 81 -20.74 5.75 6.92
C VAL A 81 -20.47 4.35 7.49
N LEU A 82 -19.46 4.23 8.34
CA LEU A 82 -19.10 3.00 9.05
C LEU A 82 -20.03 2.77 10.25
N ASN A 83 -19.95 1.58 10.84
CA ASN A 83 -20.86 1.15 11.92
C ASN A 83 -20.64 1.92 13.24
N ASP A 84 -19.44 2.45 13.44
CA ASP A 84 -19.03 3.30 14.56
C ASP A 84 -19.42 4.77 14.36
N GLY A 85 -20.02 5.12 13.21
CA GLY A 85 -20.40 6.47 12.85
C GLY A 85 -19.30 7.24 12.10
N GLU A 86 -18.12 6.66 11.88
CA GLU A 86 -17.10 7.27 11.03
C GLU A 86 -17.58 7.42 9.59
N VAL A 87 -17.06 8.41 8.89
CA VAL A 87 -17.35 8.69 7.49
C VAL A 87 -16.06 8.59 6.70
N GLU A 88 -16.03 7.65 5.77
CA GLU A 88 -14.98 7.50 4.76
C GLU A 88 -15.42 8.18 3.47
N LYS A 89 -14.59 9.07 2.93
CA LYS A 89 -14.78 9.69 1.62
C LYS A 89 -13.59 9.36 0.72
N ARG A 90 -13.84 8.59 -0.34
CA ARG A 90 -12.89 8.18 -1.36
C ARG A 90 -13.02 9.07 -2.58
N ILE A 91 -11.92 9.60 -3.07
CA ILE A 91 -11.86 10.45 -4.24
C ILE A 91 -10.81 9.86 -5.18
N TYR A 92 -11.19 9.67 -6.44
CA TYR A 92 -10.24 9.42 -7.50
C TYR A 92 -10.35 10.53 -8.54
N ARG A 93 -9.23 11.18 -8.82
CA ARG A 93 -9.14 12.24 -9.82
C ARG A 93 -7.82 12.20 -10.57
N ASP A 94 -7.88 12.03 -11.89
CA ASP A 94 -6.74 12.15 -12.81
C ASP A 94 -5.50 11.32 -12.42
N GLY A 95 -5.71 10.15 -11.81
CA GLY A 95 -4.63 9.26 -11.36
C GLY A 95 -4.19 9.47 -9.90
N THR A 96 -4.81 10.40 -9.19
CA THR A 96 -4.64 10.60 -7.74
C THR A 96 -5.79 9.96 -6.98
N PHE A 97 -5.43 9.15 -5.98
CA PHE A 97 -6.32 8.47 -5.06
C PHE A 97 -6.25 9.18 -3.71
N ALA A 98 -7.40 9.52 -3.14
CA ALA A 98 -7.49 10.18 -1.84
C ALA A 98 -8.59 9.57 -0.97
N LEU A 99 -8.29 9.38 0.30
CA LEU A 99 -9.21 8.85 1.32
C LEU A 99 -9.23 9.80 2.51
N GLU A 100 -10.41 10.30 2.83
CA GLU A 100 -10.69 11.02 4.06
C GLU A 100 -11.42 10.10 5.03
N THR A 101 -10.98 10.04 6.28
CA THR A 101 -11.72 9.40 7.38
C THR A 101 -11.98 10.44 8.46
N SER A 102 -13.24 10.58 8.88
CA SER A 102 -13.67 11.59 9.85
C SER A 102 -14.83 11.10 10.71
N VAL A 103 -14.89 11.50 11.98
CA VAL A 103 -16.00 11.17 12.90
C VAL A 103 -16.97 12.35 12.96
N PRO A 104 -18.17 12.32 12.36
CA PRO A 104 -19.12 13.44 12.39
C PRO A 104 -19.58 13.70 13.84
N GLY A 105 -19.29 14.89 14.36
CA GLY A 105 -19.69 15.28 15.73
C GLY A 105 -20.52 16.56 15.74
N PRO A 106 -21.71 16.59 16.36
CA PRO A 106 -22.42 17.84 16.59
C PRO A 106 -21.64 18.69 17.61
N GLY A 107 -21.19 19.88 17.21
CA GLY A 107 -20.62 20.89 18.11
C GLY A 107 -19.16 20.69 18.54
N SER A 108 -18.39 19.80 17.91
CA SER A 108 -16.96 19.67 18.22
C SER A 108 -16.12 20.70 17.45
N THR A 109 -15.55 21.66 18.18
CA THR A 109 -14.59 22.66 17.64
C THR A 109 -13.23 22.06 17.27
N SER A 110 -13.00 20.77 17.58
CA SER A 110 -11.72 20.08 17.46
C SER A 110 -11.88 18.68 16.84
N GLN A 111 -12.61 18.60 15.72
CA GLN A 111 -12.69 17.38 14.93
C GLN A 111 -11.39 17.22 14.11
N LEU A 112 -10.63 16.17 14.41
CA LEU A 112 -9.49 15.75 13.57
C LEU A 112 -10.01 14.92 12.40
N ARG A 113 -9.32 15.02 11.26
CA ARG A 113 -9.62 14.24 10.05
C ARG A 113 -8.34 13.60 9.55
N LEU A 114 -8.42 12.32 9.20
CA LEU A 114 -7.33 11.61 8.55
C LEU A 114 -7.47 11.79 7.03
N TRP A 115 -6.39 12.18 6.38
CA TRP A 115 -6.33 12.42 4.94
C TRP A 115 -5.15 11.65 4.34
N GLN A 116 -5.44 10.67 3.50
CA GLN A 116 -4.46 9.80 2.86
C GLN A 116 -4.52 9.99 1.35
N VAL A 117 -3.39 10.25 0.70
CA VAL A 117 -3.32 10.53 -0.75
C VAL A 117 -2.18 9.80 -1.42
N SER A 118 -2.42 9.26 -2.61
CA SER A 118 -1.39 8.72 -3.48
C SER A 118 -1.61 9.04 -4.95
N ASN A 119 -0.52 9.30 -5.67
CA ASN A 119 -0.48 9.37 -7.14
C ASN A 119 0.14 8.11 -7.79
N GLY A 120 0.24 7.00 -7.04
CA GLY A 120 0.90 5.77 -7.48
C GLY A 120 2.43 5.78 -7.39
N ARG A 121 3.05 6.86 -6.91
CA ARG A 121 4.51 6.94 -6.67
C ARG A 121 4.87 7.37 -5.27
N GLN A 122 4.00 8.15 -4.65
CA GLN A 122 4.15 8.63 -3.29
C GLN A 122 2.84 8.39 -2.56
N PHE A 123 2.94 8.04 -1.30
CA PHE A 123 1.83 7.98 -0.37
C PHE A 123 2.05 9.05 0.70
N ILE A 124 1.01 9.81 1.03
CA ILE A 124 1.06 10.84 2.06
C ILE A 124 -0.14 10.64 2.97
N GLN A 125 0.12 10.48 4.26
CA GLN A 125 -0.87 10.43 5.31
C GLN A 125 -0.79 11.71 6.13
N THR A 126 -1.92 12.35 6.38
CA THR A 126 -1.98 13.66 7.04
C THR A 126 -3.11 13.67 8.05
N ILE A 127 -2.86 14.20 9.24
CA ILE A 127 -3.88 14.52 10.23
C ILE A 127 -4.18 16.01 10.12
N LEU A 128 -5.42 16.34 9.80
CA LEU A 128 -5.91 17.70 9.63
C LEU A 128 -6.74 18.12 10.85
N ASP A 129 -6.65 19.39 11.23
CA ASP A 129 -7.57 19.99 12.21
C ASP A 129 -8.92 20.37 11.56
N SER A 130 -9.84 20.91 12.37
CA SER A 130 -11.15 21.37 11.94
C SER A 130 -11.10 22.51 10.91
N ARG A 131 -9.95 23.16 10.72
CA ARG A 131 -9.72 24.22 9.72
C ARG A 131 -8.92 23.73 8.50
N GLY A 132 -8.67 22.42 8.39
CA GLY A 132 -7.87 21.86 7.30
C GLY A 132 -6.36 22.09 7.44
N LYS A 133 -5.87 22.48 8.62
CA LYS A 133 -4.44 22.67 8.85
C LYS A 133 -3.77 21.35 9.21
N ILE A 134 -2.59 21.10 8.62
CA ILE A 134 -1.75 19.95 8.96
C ILE A 134 -1.32 20.00 10.43
N VAL A 135 -1.86 19.09 11.22
CA VAL A 135 -1.46 18.80 12.60
C VAL A 135 -0.21 17.93 12.58
N ASP A 136 -0.29 16.81 11.86
CA ASP A 136 0.76 15.83 11.69
C ASP A 136 0.72 15.21 10.28
N CYS A 137 1.82 14.65 9.82
CA CYS A 137 1.89 14.04 8.50
C CYS A 137 3.06 13.06 8.37
N GLU A 138 2.90 12.11 7.48
CA GLU A 138 3.90 11.14 7.07
C GLU A 138 3.85 10.98 5.55
N PHE A 139 4.99 10.71 4.93
CA PHE A 139 5.04 10.37 3.52
C PHE A 139 5.95 9.18 3.29
N SER A 140 5.50 8.29 2.43
CA SER A 140 6.21 7.08 2.05
C SER A 140 6.37 7.00 0.52
N SER A 141 7.42 6.31 0.12
CA SER A 141 7.64 5.88 -1.27
C SER A 141 7.75 4.37 -1.35
N ASP A 142 7.35 3.65 -0.29
CA ASP A 142 7.30 2.20 -0.29
C ASP A 142 6.24 1.71 -1.27
N LYS A 143 6.66 0.80 -2.15
CA LYS A 143 5.81 0.33 -3.25
C LYS A 143 4.66 -0.54 -2.74
N LEU A 144 4.90 -1.38 -1.73
CA LEU A 144 3.88 -2.28 -1.19
C LEU A 144 2.80 -1.48 -0.48
N GLU A 145 3.19 -0.48 0.31
CA GLU A 145 2.25 0.42 0.99
C GLU A 145 1.39 1.21 0.00
N ILE A 146 1.99 1.73 -1.08
CA ILE A 146 1.26 2.43 -2.14
C ILE A 146 0.27 1.49 -2.84
N GLU A 147 0.68 0.28 -3.19
CA GLU A 147 -0.18 -0.70 -3.86
C GLU A 147 -1.32 -1.17 -2.94
N GLU A 148 -1.05 -1.41 -1.66
CA GLU A 148 -2.04 -1.74 -0.65
C GLU A 148 -3.08 -0.62 -0.51
N PHE A 149 -2.63 0.63 -0.36
CA PHE A 149 -3.53 1.78 -0.30
C PHE A 149 -4.41 1.91 -1.55
N ILE A 150 -3.82 1.81 -2.75
CA ILE A 150 -4.56 1.93 -4.01
C ILE A 150 -5.58 0.79 -4.15
N SER A 151 -5.24 -0.43 -3.73
CA SER A 151 -6.15 -1.58 -3.80
C SER A 151 -7.45 -1.36 -3.03
N THR A 152 -7.45 -0.51 -2.00
CA THR A 152 -8.66 -0.15 -1.26
C THR A 152 -9.72 0.57 -2.11
N PHE A 153 -9.36 1.06 -3.30
CA PHE A 153 -10.27 1.70 -4.25
C PHE A 153 -10.84 0.75 -5.30
N ASP A 154 -10.34 -0.48 -5.41
CA ASP A 154 -10.68 -1.40 -6.50
C ASP A 154 -12.19 -1.64 -6.62
N GLY A 155 -12.87 -1.83 -5.49
CA GLY A 155 -14.33 -2.02 -5.45
C GLY A 155 -15.10 -0.79 -5.97
N VAL A 156 -14.72 0.40 -5.51
CA VAL A 156 -15.38 1.67 -5.90
C VAL A 156 -15.11 2.00 -7.36
N VAL A 157 -13.87 1.81 -7.82
CA VAL A 157 -13.46 2.05 -9.21
C VAL A 157 -14.16 1.08 -10.16
N THR A 158 -14.23 -0.20 -9.81
CA THR A 158 -14.92 -1.21 -10.63
C THR A 158 -16.39 -0.83 -10.80
N ARG A 159 -17.06 -0.45 -9.71
CA ARG A 159 -18.47 -0.02 -9.77
C ARG A 159 -18.66 1.27 -10.57
N ALA A 160 -17.77 2.24 -10.42
CA ALA A 160 -17.81 3.49 -11.17
C ALA A 160 -17.66 3.29 -12.69
N ARG A 161 -16.88 2.28 -13.13
CA ARG A 161 -16.78 1.92 -14.56
C ARG A 161 -18.12 1.45 -15.12
N VAL A 162 -18.81 0.56 -14.39
CA VAL A 162 -20.13 0.06 -14.81
C VAL A 162 -21.12 1.22 -14.93
N LEU A 163 -21.18 2.10 -13.93
CA LEU A 163 -22.05 3.28 -13.96
C LEU A 163 -21.74 4.25 -15.12
N ALA A 164 -20.45 4.40 -15.46
CA ALA A 164 -20.05 5.25 -16.58
C ALA A 164 -20.42 4.65 -17.94
N GLU A 165 -20.44 3.32 -18.08
CA GLU A 165 -20.86 2.62 -19.29
C GLU A 165 -22.39 2.65 -19.47
N ASP A 166 -23.14 2.52 -18.39
CA ASP A 166 -24.61 2.51 -18.39
C ASP A 166 -25.24 3.92 -18.52
N GLY A 167 -24.43 4.99 -18.48
CA GLY A 167 -24.91 6.37 -18.57
C GLY A 167 -25.66 6.86 -17.31
N THR A 168 -25.66 6.07 -16.24
CA THR A 168 -26.27 6.39 -14.94
C THR A 168 -25.32 7.26 -14.11
N ILE A 169 -25.44 8.58 -14.25
CA ILE A 169 -24.57 9.57 -13.57
C ILE A 169 -24.72 9.56 -12.04
N LEU A 170 -25.82 9.05 -11.49
CA LEU A 170 -26.12 9.11 -10.06
C LEU A 170 -26.90 7.88 -9.60
N GLU A 171 -26.22 6.89 -9.04
CA GLU A 171 -26.86 5.97 -8.12
C GLU A 171 -26.52 6.38 -6.68
N LEU A 172 -27.30 7.33 -6.16
CA LEU A 172 -27.69 7.26 -4.76
C LEU A 172 -28.56 6.01 -4.63
N GLU A 173 -27.97 4.87 -4.30
CA GLU A 173 -28.74 3.73 -3.79
C GLU A 173 -29.32 4.15 -2.41
N ARG A 174 -30.48 4.83 -2.45
CA ARG A 174 -31.22 5.23 -1.25
C ARG A 174 -31.48 3.99 -0.40
N GLY A 175 -30.88 3.95 0.78
CA GLY A 175 -31.05 2.85 1.74
C GLY A 175 -29.75 2.15 2.13
N MET A 176 -28.62 2.46 1.50
CA MET A 176 -27.31 1.98 1.92
C MET A 176 -26.50 3.06 2.64
N ASN A 177 -25.56 2.61 3.48
CA ASN A 177 -24.62 3.47 4.18
C ASN A 177 -23.50 3.99 3.28
N TRP A 178 -23.64 3.95 1.95
CA TRP A 178 -22.62 4.41 1.00
C TRP A 178 -23.24 5.05 -0.25
N THR A 179 -22.45 5.90 -0.90
CA THR A 179 -22.82 6.64 -2.11
C THR A 179 -21.64 6.69 -3.09
N ILE A 180 -21.91 6.73 -4.40
CA ILE A 180 -20.92 7.00 -5.45
C ILE A 180 -21.49 8.10 -6.36
N ARG A 181 -20.66 9.11 -6.65
CA ARG A 181 -20.94 10.18 -7.60
C ARG A 181 -19.81 10.24 -8.62
N LEU A 182 -20.14 10.17 -9.90
CA LEU A 182 -19.20 10.45 -10.98
C LEU A 182 -19.10 11.97 -11.13
N THR A 183 -17.88 12.50 -11.12
CA THR A 183 -17.65 13.94 -11.36
C THR A 183 -17.19 14.11 -12.80
N PRO A 184 -17.93 14.85 -13.65
CA PRO A 184 -17.48 15.20 -14.98
C PRO A 184 -16.11 15.89 -14.93
N VAL A 185 -15.29 15.70 -15.97
CA VAL A 185 -13.96 16.33 -16.09
C VAL A 185 -14.08 17.85 -16.32
N ASP A 186 -15.23 18.31 -16.83
CA ASP A 186 -15.53 19.72 -17.06
C ASP A 186 -16.58 20.22 -16.07
N ASP A 187 -16.12 20.88 -15.00
CA ASP A 187 -16.81 22.04 -14.44
C ASP A 187 -15.85 22.82 -13.53
N ASN A 188 -15.45 24.00 -14.00
CA ASN A 188 -14.65 25.00 -13.28
C ASN A 188 -15.38 25.60 -12.05
N ASN A 189 -16.41 24.93 -11.50
CA ASN A 189 -17.27 25.51 -10.47
C ASN A 189 -17.66 24.58 -9.31
N ASP A 190 -17.27 23.30 -9.34
CA ASP A 190 -17.31 22.46 -8.13
C ASP A 190 -15.88 22.31 -7.60
N VAL A 191 -15.29 23.44 -7.19
CA VAL A 191 -14.07 23.42 -6.36
C VAL A 191 -14.49 22.81 -5.02
N VAL A 192 -14.35 21.50 -4.92
CA VAL A 192 -14.41 20.81 -3.63
C VAL A 192 -13.22 21.35 -2.84
N ASP A 193 -13.41 21.74 -1.58
CA ASP A 193 -12.38 22.19 -0.62
C ASP A 193 -11.13 21.27 -0.54
N GLY A 194 -11.14 20.10 -1.20
CA GLY A 194 -10.07 19.13 -1.31
C GLY A 194 -9.14 19.27 -2.52
N ASP A 195 -9.37 20.17 -3.48
CA ASP A 195 -8.53 20.23 -4.70
C ASP A 195 -7.07 20.61 -4.42
N LEU A 196 -6.85 21.52 -3.46
CA LEU A 196 -5.49 21.85 -3.00
C LEU A 196 -4.85 20.68 -2.24
N LEU A 197 -5.67 19.85 -1.59
CA LEU A 197 -5.26 18.68 -0.82
C LEU A 197 -5.03 17.42 -1.68
N LEU A 198 -5.36 17.48 -2.98
CA LEU A 198 -5.04 16.46 -3.98
C LEU A 198 -3.66 16.68 -4.65
N ASP A 199 -3.06 17.87 -4.54
CA ASP A 199 -1.71 18.10 -5.04
C ASP A 199 -0.66 17.49 -4.08
N VAL A 200 -0.30 16.24 -4.39
CA VAL A 200 0.72 15.46 -3.67
C VAL A 200 2.04 16.22 -3.51
N LYS A 201 2.45 17.05 -4.49
CA LYS A 201 3.72 17.78 -4.42
C LYS A 201 3.65 18.89 -3.38
N THR A 202 2.57 19.66 -3.39
CA THR A 202 2.32 20.74 -2.43
C THR A 202 2.17 20.17 -1.03
N LEU A 203 1.36 19.12 -0.86
CA LEU A 203 1.17 18.45 0.44
C LEU A 203 2.49 17.91 1.01
N ARG A 204 3.36 17.33 0.16
CA ARG A 204 4.69 16.88 0.56
C ARG A 204 5.58 18.04 1.02
N ALA A 205 5.52 19.18 0.33
CA ALA A 205 6.32 20.35 0.69
C ALA A 205 5.89 20.93 2.05
N GLU A 206 4.58 21.07 2.28
CA GLU A 206 4.04 21.52 3.57
C GLU A 206 4.39 20.54 4.70
N CYS A 207 4.24 19.24 4.45
CA CYS A 207 4.60 18.21 5.41
C CYS A 207 6.08 18.29 5.80
N LYS A 208 6.97 18.45 4.81
CA LYS A 208 8.41 18.62 5.05
C LYS A 208 8.71 19.86 5.91
N GLN A 209 8.03 20.98 5.65
CA GLN A 209 8.20 22.19 6.45
C GLN A 209 7.72 22.01 7.89
N LYS A 210 6.61 21.29 8.07
CA LYS A 210 6.10 20.92 9.39
C LYS A 210 7.11 20.06 10.15
N HIS A 211 7.67 19.03 9.53
CA HIS A 211 8.71 18.19 10.13
C HIS A 211 9.94 18.97 10.54
N VAL A 212 10.42 19.91 9.72
CA VAL A 212 11.55 20.80 10.08
C VAL A 212 11.21 21.61 11.34
N THR A 213 10.01 22.17 11.40
CA THR A 213 9.55 22.98 12.54
C THR A 213 9.44 22.14 13.81
N VAL A 214 8.85 20.95 13.72
CA VAL A 214 8.73 20.00 14.85
C VAL A 214 10.12 19.57 15.32
N LYS A 215 11.02 19.20 14.40
CA LYS A 215 12.40 18.82 14.73
C LYS A 215 13.15 19.94 15.45
N ALA A 216 13.01 21.19 15.01
CA ALA A 216 13.63 22.34 15.67
C ALA A 216 13.07 22.56 17.09
N ARG A 217 11.75 22.44 17.28
CA ARG A 217 11.11 22.51 18.60
C ARG A 217 11.60 21.37 19.50
N MET A 218 11.61 20.14 19.00
CA MET A 218 12.10 18.97 19.74
C MET A 218 13.58 19.11 20.14
N ALA A 219 14.43 19.67 19.27
CA ALA A 219 15.84 19.92 19.60
C ALA A 219 15.99 20.93 20.75
N LYS A 220 15.15 21.98 20.78
CA LYS A 220 15.12 22.94 21.90
C LYS A 220 14.71 22.27 23.21
N PHE A 221 13.70 21.39 23.19
CA PHE A 221 13.29 20.62 24.37
C PHE A 221 14.40 19.66 24.85
N LYS A 222 15.04 18.93 23.93
CA LYS A 222 16.15 18.03 24.27
C LYS A 222 17.33 18.73 24.93
N LYS A 223 17.63 19.98 24.55
CA LYS A 223 18.70 20.79 25.19
C LYS A 223 18.40 21.11 26.66
N GLY A 224 17.13 21.07 27.07
CA GLY A 224 16.70 21.25 28.48
C GLY A 224 16.63 19.96 29.29
N MET A 225 16.69 18.79 28.65
CA MET A 225 16.56 17.48 29.28
C MET A 225 17.91 17.02 29.86
N ARG A 226 17.93 16.74 31.16
CA ARG A 226 19.15 16.40 31.92
C ARG A 226 19.35 14.90 32.09
N ASN A 227 18.29 14.08 31.98
CA ASN A 227 18.34 12.64 32.23
C ASN A 227 18.17 11.81 30.95
N LYS A 228 18.88 10.67 30.88
CA LYS A 228 18.79 9.74 29.74
C LYS A 228 17.41 9.08 29.60
N ARG A 229 16.65 8.94 30.69
CA ARG A 229 15.30 8.34 30.69
C ARG A 229 14.30 9.19 29.90
N ASP A 230 14.44 10.51 29.98
CA ASP A 230 13.56 11.48 29.31
C ASP A 230 13.63 11.36 27.77
N VAL A 231 14.64 10.68 27.21
CA VAL A 231 14.79 10.48 25.76
C VAL A 231 13.74 9.52 25.18
N PHE A 232 13.24 8.58 25.98
CA PHE A 232 12.23 7.61 25.57
C PHE A 232 10.79 8.02 25.94
N ILE A 233 10.63 9.26 26.40
CA ILE A 233 9.34 9.86 26.75
C ILE A 233 9.09 11.04 25.82
N TYR A 234 7.84 11.19 25.36
CA TYR A 234 7.46 12.28 24.49
C TYR A 234 7.66 13.62 25.21
N PRO A 235 8.32 14.60 24.60
CA PRO A 235 8.69 15.84 25.28
C PRO A 235 7.47 16.61 25.78
N GLY A 236 7.53 17.07 27.03
CA GLY A 236 6.43 17.78 27.68
C GLY A 236 5.34 16.86 28.26
N THR A 237 5.58 15.54 28.28
CA THR A 237 4.74 14.54 28.94
C THR A 237 5.60 13.77 29.95
N ASN A 238 4.96 13.13 30.92
CA ASN A 238 5.64 12.29 31.92
C ASN A 238 5.37 10.80 31.70
N TRP A 239 4.32 10.44 30.94
CA TRP A 239 3.80 9.09 30.80
C TRP A 239 3.78 8.59 29.35
N CYS A 240 3.90 9.47 28.35
CA CYS A 240 3.83 9.05 26.95
C CYS A 240 5.18 8.50 26.45
N GLY A 241 5.46 7.23 26.70
CA GLY A 241 6.64 6.54 26.16
C GLY A 241 6.99 5.28 26.93
N VAL A 242 8.28 4.93 26.95
CA VAL A 242 8.73 3.74 27.70
C VAL A 242 8.86 4.09 29.19
N GLY A 243 7.88 3.66 29.98
CA GLY A 243 7.80 3.92 31.42
C GLY A 243 7.34 5.36 31.71
N ALA A 244 7.64 5.85 32.91
CA ALA A 244 7.30 7.22 33.33
C ALA A 244 8.51 7.99 33.86
N THR A 245 8.50 9.31 33.72
CA THR A 245 9.53 10.21 34.30
C THR A 245 9.26 10.57 35.76
N THR A 246 8.06 10.31 36.27
CA THR A 246 7.62 10.57 37.63
C THR A 246 7.05 9.32 38.27
N GLU A 247 7.22 9.19 39.59
CA GLU A 247 6.60 8.14 40.40
C GLU A 247 5.21 8.55 40.91
N ARG A 248 4.85 9.84 40.82
CA ARG A 248 3.59 10.35 41.36
C ARG A 248 2.51 10.32 40.29
N TYR A 249 1.47 9.51 40.53
CA TYR A 249 0.32 9.38 39.62
C TYR A 249 -0.29 10.73 39.17
N ASN A 250 -0.33 11.74 40.05
CA ASN A 250 -0.94 13.03 39.75
C ASN A 250 -0.04 14.02 39.00
N GLU A 251 1.24 13.70 38.80
CA GLU A 251 2.17 14.58 38.09
C GLU A 251 2.05 14.39 36.58
N LEU A 252 1.44 15.36 35.93
CA LEU A 252 1.38 15.46 34.48
C LEU A 252 2.38 16.50 33.98
N GLY A 253 2.89 16.28 32.78
CA GLY A 253 3.72 17.21 32.05
C GLY A 253 2.93 18.40 31.50
N PHE A 254 3.64 19.27 30.77
CA PHE A 254 3.06 20.45 30.13
C PHE A 254 1.89 20.12 29.20
N ASN A 255 1.96 19.01 28.47
CA ASN A 255 0.90 18.51 27.59
C ASN A 255 -0.09 17.62 28.36
N ALA A 256 -0.69 18.15 29.42
CA ALA A 256 -1.48 17.36 30.39
C ALA A 256 -2.65 16.57 29.78
N ALA A 257 -3.23 17.03 28.66
CA ALA A 257 -4.31 16.30 27.98
C ALA A 257 -3.83 14.96 27.40
N ALA A 258 -2.78 15.00 26.57
CA ALA A 258 -2.17 13.79 26.00
C ALA A 258 -1.55 12.91 27.10
N ASP A 259 -0.88 13.54 28.06
CA ASP A 259 -0.20 12.84 29.15
C ASP A 259 -1.19 12.08 30.06
N ARG A 260 -2.42 12.57 30.21
CA ARG A 260 -3.49 11.85 30.91
C ARG A 260 -3.88 10.57 30.19
N CYS A 261 -3.98 10.58 28.86
CA CYS A 261 -4.29 9.39 28.07
C CYS A 261 -3.20 8.34 28.22
N CYS A 262 -1.93 8.75 28.07
CA CYS A 262 -0.79 7.83 28.25
C CYS A 262 -0.70 7.29 29.67
N ARG A 263 -0.91 8.13 30.69
CA ARG A 263 -1.00 7.66 32.08
C ARG A 263 -2.12 6.64 32.25
N GLN A 264 -3.31 6.87 31.68
CA GLN A 264 -4.39 5.91 31.80
C GLN A 264 -4.04 4.58 31.11
N HIS A 265 -3.38 4.64 29.95
CA HIS A 265 -2.90 3.49 29.18
C HIS A 265 -1.85 2.67 29.95
N ASP A 266 -0.89 3.32 30.59
CA ASP A 266 0.16 2.67 31.40
C ASP A 266 -0.40 1.85 32.57
N PHE A 267 -1.57 2.22 33.10
CA PHE A 267 -2.25 1.50 34.20
C PHE A 267 -3.25 0.44 33.72
N CYS A 268 -3.14 -0.02 32.47
CA CYS A 268 -3.92 -1.14 31.96
C CYS A 268 -3.72 -2.41 32.82
N SER A 269 -4.80 -3.12 33.15
CA SER A 269 -4.74 -4.33 34.00
C SER A 269 -4.02 -5.50 33.34
N HIS A 270 -4.07 -5.56 32.01
CA HIS A 270 -3.56 -6.67 31.23
C HIS A 270 -2.47 -6.20 30.28
N ILE A 271 -1.23 -6.25 30.78
CA ILE A 271 -0.03 -5.91 30.01
C ILE A 271 0.95 -7.08 29.95
N ILE A 272 1.78 -7.11 28.89
CA ILE A 272 2.96 -7.95 28.74
C ILE A 272 4.17 -7.04 28.52
N GLU A 273 5.06 -6.95 29.51
CA GLU A 273 6.26 -6.11 29.44
C GLU A 273 7.19 -6.57 28.30
N GLY A 274 8.04 -5.66 27.84
CA GLY A 274 9.03 -5.98 26.80
C GLY A 274 9.95 -7.13 27.24
N PHE A 275 10.18 -8.09 26.33
CA PHE A 275 10.96 -9.31 26.59
C PHE A 275 10.48 -10.17 27.76
N SER A 276 9.19 -10.11 28.09
CA SER A 276 8.58 -10.96 29.12
C SER A 276 7.54 -11.91 28.52
N SER A 277 7.26 -12.99 29.25
CA SER A 277 6.15 -13.90 28.95
C SER A 277 5.01 -13.69 29.92
N LYS A 278 3.78 -13.54 29.41
CA LYS A 278 2.55 -13.60 30.20
C LYS A 278 1.44 -14.20 29.34
N TYR A 279 0.44 -14.83 29.96
CA TYR A 279 -0.68 -15.46 29.24
C TYR A 279 -0.22 -16.45 28.13
N ASN A 280 0.89 -17.17 28.36
CA ASN A 280 1.52 -18.07 27.39
C ASN A 280 1.99 -17.41 26.07
N ILE A 281 2.19 -16.10 26.07
CA ILE A 281 2.70 -15.31 24.94
C ILE A 281 3.98 -14.59 25.37
N PHE A 282 5.03 -14.64 24.53
CA PHE A 282 6.26 -13.89 24.74
C PHE A 282 6.25 -12.59 23.92
N ASN A 283 6.50 -11.47 24.57
CA ASN A 283 6.63 -10.18 23.90
C ASN A 283 8.06 -9.99 23.40
N TYR A 284 8.29 -10.20 22.10
CA TYR A 284 9.59 -9.97 21.45
C TYR A 284 9.95 -8.48 21.28
N ARG A 285 9.05 -7.55 21.63
CA ARG A 285 9.25 -6.11 21.45
C ARG A 285 9.96 -5.51 22.67
N LEU A 286 10.61 -4.36 22.43
CA LEU A 286 11.29 -3.56 23.45
C LEU A 286 10.33 -2.80 24.38
N HIS A 287 9.06 -2.70 24.01
CA HIS A 287 8.03 -1.95 24.74
C HIS A 287 6.92 -2.89 25.22
N THR A 288 6.19 -2.43 26.24
CA THR A 288 5.03 -3.12 26.80
C THR A 288 3.89 -3.19 25.80
N ILE A 289 3.25 -4.35 25.69
CA ILE A 289 1.99 -4.54 24.94
C ILE A 289 0.84 -4.53 25.93
N SER A 290 -0.21 -3.79 25.61
CA SER A 290 -1.43 -3.69 26.41
C SER A 290 -2.57 -4.53 25.79
N HIS A 291 -3.70 -4.64 26.50
CA HIS A 291 -4.90 -5.31 25.98
C HIS A 291 -5.63 -4.40 24.99
N CYS A 292 -6.29 -4.96 23.97
CA CYS A 292 -7.00 -4.20 22.94
C CYS A 292 -7.98 -3.16 23.53
N ASP A 293 -8.78 -3.54 24.54
CA ASP A 293 -9.67 -2.62 25.27
C ASP A 293 -8.98 -1.37 25.88
N CYS A 294 -7.67 -1.44 26.13
CA CYS A 294 -6.88 -0.30 26.61
C CYS A 294 -6.32 0.52 25.45
N ASP A 295 -5.98 -0.12 24.32
CA ASP A 295 -5.51 0.56 23.10
C ASP A 295 -6.65 1.23 22.32
N GLU A 296 -7.88 0.71 22.40
CA GLU A 296 -9.07 1.20 21.67
C GLU A 296 -9.84 2.32 22.40
N ARG A 297 -9.40 2.74 23.59
CA ARG A 297 -10.03 3.81 24.39
C ARG A 297 -9.40 5.18 24.14
#